data_AF-A0A8J6SF63-F1
#
_entry.id   AF-A0A8J6SF63-F1
#
_cell.length_a   1.000
_cell.length_b   1.000
_cell.length_c   1.000
_cell.angle_alpha   90.00
_cell.angle_beta   90.00
_cell.angle_gamma   90.00
#
_symmetry.space_group_name_H-M   'P 1'
#
loop_
_entity.id
_entity.type
_entity.pdbx_description
1 polymer ?
#
loop_
_entity_poly.entity_id
_entity_poly.type
_entity_poly.pdbx_seq_one_letter_code
_entity_poly.pdbx_strand_id
1 'polypeptide(L)'
;MRYRAFIVAFLALCLGVLTACSEGPANATSAPTPLTYDQIRGTGLANSCPQLSETTRSSIPIDPSQTYKVTNLCLQPTSFFVKEESANKRQAAQFVPGKLLTRYTSSIDQVLGELKVDENNRLSLVEEDGLDFQATTVQLPGGERVPFLFTIKNLVAKSQPGMDSINTSTDFEGEFNVPSYRGATFLDPKGRGVASGYDNAVGLPAQSDSQELTRANVKRVDTLKGNISLQVAKVDNVTGEIAGTFESEQPSDTDLGAGEVKEVKIRGIFYARVAPDQA
;
A
#
# COMPACT_ATOMS: atom_id res chain seq x y z
N MET A 1 38.45 8.58 47.24
CA MET A 1 38.69 7.79 46.01
C MET A 1 38.15 6.35 46.11
N ARG A 2 36.94 6.11 46.66
CA ARG A 2 36.42 4.75 46.88
C ARG A 2 35.27 4.31 45.96
N TYR A 3 34.69 5.23 45.19
CA TYR A 3 33.55 4.94 44.31
C TYR A 3 33.87 5.07 42.81
N ARG A 4 35.12 5.44 42.45
CA ARG A 4 35.52 5.64 41.05
C ARG A 4 35.41 4.36 40.23
N ALA A 5 35.80 3.21 40.80
CA ALA A 5 35.69 1.91 40.11
C ALA A 5 34.22 1.50 39.88
N PHE A 6 33.35 1.77 40.85
CA PHE A 6 31.91 1.48 40.72
C PHE A 6 31.22 2.38 39.69
N ILE A 7 31.56 3.67 39.67
CA ILE A 7 31.01 4.61 38.67
C ILE A 7 31.47 4.22 37.26
N VAL A 8 32.73 3.84 37.08
CA VAL A 8 33.25 3.41 35.77
C VAL A 8 32.60 2.11 35.31
N ALA A 9 32.41 1.14 36.20
CA ALA A 9 31.73 -0.11 35.88
C ALA A 9 30.25 0.09 35.51
N PHE A 10 29.55 0.97 36.24
CA PHE A 10 28.16 1.32 35.95
C PHE A 10 28.03 2.07 34.62
N LEU A 11 28.93 3.01 34.33
CA LEU A 11 28.93 3.74 33.07
C LEU A 11 29.26 2.82 31.88
N ALA A 12 30.20 1.88 32.04
CA ALA A 12 30.52 0.88 31.02
C ALA A 12 29.35 -0.09 30.75
N LEU A 13 28.62 -0.48 31.80
CA LEU A 13 27.41 -1.30 31.66
C LEU A 13 26.29 -0.52 30.94
N CYS A 14 26.08 0.75 31.29
CA CYS A 14 25.08 1.59 30.63
C CYS A 14 25.43 1.86 29.16
N LEU A 15 26.70 2.11 28.81
CA LEU A 15 27.12 2.27 27.41
C LEU A 15 27.08 0.93 26.64
N GLY A 16 27.37 -0.20 27.29
CA GLY A 16 27.25 -1.53 26.68
C GLY A 16 25.80 -1.92 26.36
N VAL A 17 24.86 -1.60 27.25
CA VAL A 17 23.43 -1.88 27.05
C VAL A 17 22.81 -0.93 26.01
N LEU A 18 23.23 0.33 25.97
CA LEU A 18 22.75 1.29 24.97
C LEU A 18 23.24 0.98 23.54
N THR A 19 24.43 0.38 23.39
CA THR A 19 24.96 -0.01 22.07
C THR A 19 24.38 -1.33 21.58
N ALA A 20 24.13 -2.29 22.47
CA ALA A 20 23.53 -3.59 22.12
C ALA A 20 22.05 -3.53 21.71
N CYS A 21 21.34 -2.44 22.02
CA CYS A 21 19.94 -2.23 21.61
C CYS A 21 19.78 -1.13 20.54
N SER A 22 20.87 -0.66 19.93
CA SER A 22 20.84 0.36 18.88
C SER A 22 20.73 -0.20 17.46
N GLU A 23 20.65 -1.51 17.30
CA GLU A 23 20.31 -2.13 16.02
C GLU A 23 18.83 -1.84 15.71
N GLY A 24 18.60 -0.80 14.91
CA GLY A 24 17.31 -0.58 14.26
C GLY A 24 16.90 -1.80 13.42
N PRO A 25 15.62 -1.89 13.00
CA PRO A 25 15.14 -3.03 12.23
C PRO A 25 16.06 -3.31 11.04
N ALA A 26 16.58 -4.53 10.95
CA ALA A 26 17.44 -4.95 9.85
C ALA A 26 16.67 -4.85 8.54
N ASN A 27 17.03 -3.87 7.70
CA ASN A 27 16.46 -3.71 6.37
C ASN A 27 17.41 -4.32 5.33
N ALA A 28 16.84 -4.92 4.27
CA ALA A 28 17.61 -5.54 3.20
C ALA A 28 18.54 -4.56 2.46
N THR A 29 18.26 -3.25 2.52
CA THR A 29 19.07 -2.20 1.90
C THR A 29 20.10 -1.56 2.83
N SER A 30 20.05 -1.83 4.14
CA SER A 30 21.06 -1.35 5.10
C SER A 30 22.23 -2.32 5.30
N ALA A 31 22.17 -3.51 4.70
CA ALA A 31 23.26 -4.47 4.75
C ALA A 31 24.40 -4.02 3.81
N PRO A 32 25.67 -3.99 4.26
CA PRO A 32 26.83 -3.62 3.42
C PRO A 32 27.02 -4.51 2.19
N THR A 33 26.39 -5.69 2.19
CA THR A 33 26.37 -6.67 1.12
C THR A 33 24.91 -6.94 0.74
N PRO A 34 24.55 -6.94 -0.55
CA PRO A 34 23.19 -7.30 -0.96
C PRO A 34 22.87 -8.71 -0.46
N LEU A 35 21.72 -8.83 0.22
CA LEU A 35 21.26 -10.12 0.74
C LEU A 35 20.86 -11.03 -0.40
N THR A 36 21.23 -12.31 -0.32
CA THR A 36 20.80 -13.31 -1.31
C THR A 36 19.39 -13.82 -0.99
N TYR A 37 18.75 -14.47 -1.97
CA TYR A 37 17.42 -15.05 -1.80
C TYR A 37 17.34 -15.98 -0.58
N ASP A 38 18.33 -16.85 -0.36
CA ASP A 38 18.34 -17.80 0.75
C ASP A 38 18.45 -17.12 2.12
N GLN A 39 19.05 -15.92 2.18
CA GLN A 39 19.11 -15.11 3.41
C GLN A 39 17.78 -14.40 3.69
N ILE A 40 17.01 -14.06 2.65
CA ILE A 40 15.72 -13.37 2.78
C ILE A 40 14.59 -14.37 3.03
N ARG A 41 14.66 -15.57 2.43
CA ARG A 41 13.58 -16.56 2.45
C ARG A 41 13.15 -16.90 3.88
N GLY A 42 11.88 -16.62 4.20
CA GLY A 42 11.27 -16.96 5.49
C GLY A 42 11.48 -15.93 6.61
N THR A 43 12.24 -14.86 6.37
CA THR A 43 12.47 -13.79 7.37
C THR A 43 11.32 -12.78 7.43
N GLY A 44 10.53 -12.67 6.35
CA GLY A 44 9.52 -11.63 6.16
C GLY A 44 10.03 -10.37 5.46
N LEU A 45 11.36 -10.23 5.27
CA LEU A 45 11.97 -9.07 4.62
C LEU A 45 11.56 -8.90 3.16
N ALA A 46 11.15 -9.97 2.47
CA ALA A 46 10.66 -9.89 1.09
C ALA A 46 9.37 -9.07 0.95
N ASN A 47 8.62 -8.85 2.04
CA ASN A 47 7.42 -8.01 2.05
C ASN A 47 7.74 -6.58 2.54
N SER A 48 9.00 -6.25 2.81
CA SER A 48 9.40 -4.92 3.26
C SER A 48 9.98 -4.11 2.11
N CYS A 49 9.57 -2.85 1.98
CA CYS A 49 10.15 -1.95 1.00
C CYS A 49 11.58 -1.54 1.41
N PRO A 50 12.46 -1.26 0.44
CA PRO A 50 13.72 -0.57 0.68
C PRO A 50 13.55 0.71 1.50
N GLN A 51 14.54 1.00 2.35
CA GLN A 51 14.58 2.25 3.11
C GLN A 51 15.86 3.01 2.83
N LEU A 52 15.73 4.34 2.74
CA LEU A 52 16.85 5.29 2.67
C LEU A 52 17.31 5.70 4.07
N SER A 53 18.61 6.00 4.21
CA SER A 53 19.18 6.51 5.45
C SER A 53 18.55 7.84 5.87
N GLU A 54 18.61 8.17 7.16
CA GLU A 54 17.97 9.39 7.68
C GLU A 54 18.69 10.69 7.27
N THR A 55 19.90 10.57 6.74
CA THR A 55 20.74 11.71 6.34
C THR A 55 20.48 12.18 4.90
N THR A 56 19.69 11.44 4.11
CA THR A 56 19.44 11.77 2.69
C THR A 56 18.24 12.72 2.54
N ARG A 57 18.55 14.01 2.54
CA ARG A 57 17.60 15.12 2.26
C ARG A 57 18.06 15.97 1.07
N SER A 58 18.51 15.30 0.01
CA SER A 58 18.95 15.97 -1.21
C SER A 58 17.74 16.33 -2.09
N SER A 59 18.00 16.84 -3.30
CA SER A 59 16.97 17.06 -4.31
C SER A 59 17.39 16.45 -5.65
N ILE A 60 16.45 15.85 -6.36
CA ILE A 60 16.65 15.34 -7.72
C ILE A 60 16.18 16.44 -8.69
N PRO A 61 17.08 17.10 -9.45
CA PRO A 61 16.67 18.11 -10.42
C PRO A 61 15.88 17.46 -11.55
N ILE A 62 14.78 18.12 -11.95
CA ILE A 62 13.93 17.68 -13.05
C ILE A 62 14.09 18.65 -14.21
N ASP A 63 14.52 18.13 -15.34
CA ASP A 63 14.62 18.87 -16.60
C ASP A 63 13.33 18.65 -17.40
N PRO A 64 12.52 19.71 -17.65
CA PRO A 64 11.29 19.59 -18.42
C PRO A 64 11.47 19.07 -19.85
N SER A 65 12.70 19.12 -20.40
CA SER A 65 13.01 18.61 -21.73
C SER A 65 13.28 17.10 -21.76
N GLN A 66 13.43 16.47 -20.58
CA GLN A 66 13.70 15.04 -20.45
C GLN A 66 12.45 14.27 -20.02
N THR A 67 12.36 13.01 -20.45
CA THR A 67 11.36 12.06 -19.95
C THR A 67 11.97 11.25 -18.81
N TYR A 68 11.16 10.91 -17.82
CA TYR A 68 11.60 10.17 -16.65
C TYR A 68 10.76 8.92 -16.47
N LYS A 69 11.36 7.89 -15.88
CA LYS A 69 10.70 6.66 -15.46
C LYS A 69 10.83 6.49 -13.96
N VAL A 70 9.74 6.03 -13.36
CA VAL A 70 9.72 5.51 -11.99
C VAL A 70 9.83 4.00 -12.07
N THR A 71 10.82 3.47 -11.37
CA THR A 71 11.09 2.04 -11.26
C THR A 71 11.06 1.62 -9.80
N ASN A 72 10.71 0.36 -9.55
CA ASN A 72 10.66 -0.22 -8.22
C ASN A 72 9.82 0.60 -7.24
N LEU A 73 8.69 1.14 -7.69
CA LEU A 73 7.71 1.72 -6.77
C LEU A 73 7.19 0.58 -5.88
N CYS A 74 7.47 0.71 -4.60
CA CYS A 74 7.09 -0.22 -3.55
C CYS A 74 6.26 0.52 -2.51
N LEU A 75 5.11 -0.04 -2.15
CA LEU A 75 4.22 0.44 -1.10
C LEU A 75 4.08 -0.65 -0.05
N GLN A 76 4.53 -0.37 1.17
CA GLN A 76 4.42 -1.27 2.31
C GLN A 76 3.39 -0.72 3.30
N PRO A 77 2.17 -1.28 3.35
CA PRO A 77 1.21 -0.99 4.39
C PRO A 77 1.74 -1.33 5.79
N THR A 78 1.52 -0.42 6.74
CA THR A 78 1.85 -0.63 8.15
C THR A 78 0.61 -0.63 9.04
N SER A 79 -0.45 0.06 8.62
CA SER A 79 -1.71 0.12 9.36
C SER A 79 -2.91 0.19 8.44
N PHE A 80 -4.00 -0.42 8.89
CA PHE A 80 -5.24 -0.53 8.15
C PHE A 80 -6.38 -0.08 9.04
N PHE A 81 -7.27 0.73 8.49
CA PHE A 81 -8.45 1.21 9.17
C PHE A 81 -9.67 0.99 8.28
N VAL A 82 -10.79 0.63 8.88
CA VAL A 82 -12.06 0.50 8.16
C VAL A 82 -13.05 1.46 8.76
N LYS A 83 -13.77 2.18 7.90
CA LYS A 83 -14.82 3.08 8.31
C LYS A 83 -16.02 2.27 8.78
N GLU A 84 -16.33 2.36 10.07
CA GLU A 84 -17.54 1.78 10.64
C GLU A 84 -18.59 2.86 10.85
N GLU A 85 -19.83 2.55 10.47
CA GLU A 85 -20.99 3.34 10.85
C GLU A 85 -21.32 3.08 12.32
N SER A 86 -21.53 4.15 13.10
CA SER A 86 -22.00 4.01 14.47
C SER A 86 -23.42 3.42 14.48
N ALA A 87 -23.71 2.56 15.46
CA ALA A 87 -25.07 2.07 15.73
C ALA A 87 -26.08 3.23 15.91
N ASN A 88 -25.60 4.41 16.31
CA ASN A 88 -26.38 5.63 16.30
C ASN A 88 -26.15 6.41 15.01
N LYS A 89 -27.16 6.43 14.12
CA LYS A 89 -27.14 7.18 12.84
C LYS A 89 -26.85 8.69 12.98
N ARG A 90 -26.89 9.25 14.19
CA ARG A 90 -26.53 10.67 14.46
C ARG A 90 -25.03 10.89 14.70
N GLN A 91 -24.25 9.84 14.91
CA GLN A 91 -22.80 9.94 15.06
C GLN A 91 -22.11 9.74 13.71
N ALA A 92 -21.08 10.55 13.45
CA ALA A 92 -20.28 10.40 12.24
C ALA A 92 -19.54 9.06 12.25
N ALA A 93 -19.46 8.43 11.07
CA ALA A 93 -18.67 7.23 10.87
C ALA A 93 -17.19 7.50 11.15
N GLN A 94 -16.51 6.55 11.79
CA GLN A 94 -15.11 6.68 12.20
C GLN A 94 -14.27 5.53 11.64
N PHE A 95 -13.00 5.81 11.37
CA PHE A 95 -12.03 4.80 10.97
C PHE A 95 -11.56 4.02 12.20
N VAL A 96 -11.89 2.74 12.25
CA VAL A 96 -11.53 1.81 13.32
C VAL A 96 -10.32 0.98 12.86
N PRO A 97 -9.27 0.81 13.69
CA PRO A 97 -8.10 0.02 13.32
C PRO A 97 -8.45 -1.46 13.15
N GLY A 98 -8.03 -2.04 12.02
CA GLY A 98 -8.16 -3.46 11.72
C GLY A 98 -6.85 -4.21 11.91
N LYS A 99 -6.91 -5.46 12.40
CA LYS A 99 -5.76 -6.36 12.52
C LYS A 99 -5.58 -7.18 11.24
N LEU A 100 -4.40 -7.12 10.63
CA LEU A 100 -4.06 -7.91 9.45
C LEU A 100 -4.14 -9.42 9.73
N LEU A 101 -4.83 -10.17 8.87
CA LEU A 101 -4.96 -11.64 8.94
C LEU A 101 -4.15 -12.38 7.88
N THR A 102 -3.90 -11.76 6.72
CA THR A 102 -3.27 -12.41 5.55
C THR A 102 -1.74 -12.50 5.62
N ARG A 103 -1.13 -12.22 6.79
CA ARG A 103 0.32 -12.30 7.04
C ARG A 103 1.10 -11.29 6.17
N TYR A 104 2.39 -11.55 5.94
CA TYR A 104 3.29 -10.70 5.16
C TYR A 104 3.08 -10.86 3.64
N THR A 105 1.92 -10.42 3.15
CA THR A 105 1.49 -10.54 1.74
C THR A 105 0.82 -9.25 1.22
N SER A 106 1.01 -8.13 1.91
CA SER A 106 0.24 -6.91 1.68
C SER A 106 0.99 -5.83 0.90
N SER A 107 2.28 -6.01 0.61
CA SER A 107 3.06 -4.99 -0.07
C SER A 107 2.89 -5.06 -1.59
N ILE A 108 2.83 -3.88 -2.20
CA ILE A 108 2.92 -3.68 -3.65
C ILE A 108 4.39 -3.40 -3.96
N ASP A 109 4.91 -3.99 -5.03
CA ASP A 109 6.34 -3.90 -5.37
C ASP A 109 6.54 -3.98 -6.89
N GLN A 110 7.75 -3.62 -7.36
CA GLN A 110 8.14 -3.68 -8.77
C GLN A 110 7.18 -2.92 -9.70
N VAL A 111 6.53 -1.88 -9.18
CA VAL A 111 5.68 -1.03 -10.00
C VAL A 111 6.54 -0.10 -10.83
N LEU A 112 6.22 -0.05 -12.11
CA LEU A 112 6.83 0.75 -13.15
C LEU A 112 5.83 1.83 -13.56
N GLY A 113 6.36 3.01 -13.87
CA GLY A 113 5.54 4.10 -14.37
C GLY A 113 6.35 5.15 -15.09
N GLU A 114 5.64 5.95 -15.88
CA GLU A 114 6.19 7.12 -16.54
C GLU A 114 6.02 8.34 -15.62
N LEU A 115 7.03 9.20 -15.55
CA LEU A 115 6.97 10.47 -14.84
C LEU A 115 6.99 11.60 -15.87
N LYS A 116 5.82 12.16 -16.15
CA LYS A 116 5.62 13.25 -17.11
C LYS A 116 5.75 14.59 -16.43
N VAL A 117 6.38 15.55 -17.11
CA VAL A 117 6.38 16.95 -16.70
C VAL A 117 5.35 17.69 -17.57
N ASP A 118 4.39 18.38 -16.95
CA ASP A 118 3.43 19.20 -17.69
C ASP A 118 3.92 20.65 -17.91
N GLU A 119 3.15 21.43 -18.66
CA GLU A 119 3.49 22.84 -18.98
C GLU A 119 3.61 23.76 -17.76
N ASN A 120 3.08 23.35 -16.60
CA ASN A 120 3.15 24.09 -15.34
C ASN A 120 4.24 23.55 -14.39
N ASN A 121 5.21 22.78 -14.93
CA ASN A 121 6.22 22.05 -14.16
C ASN A 121 5.59 21.15 -13.07
N ARG A 122 4.42 20.56 -13.33
CA ARG A 122 3.83 19.58 -12.43
C ARG A 122 4.19 18.18 -12.91
N LEU A 123 4.64 17.36 -11.98
CA LEU A 123 5.01 15.98 -12.22
C LEU A 123 3.75 15.11 -12.19
N SER A 124 3.57 14.25 -13.19
CA SER A 124 2.49 13.27 -13.25
C SER A 124 3.08 11.88 -13.34
N LEU A 125 2.96 11.12 -12.26
CA LEU A 125 3.27 9.70 -12.18
C LEU A 125 2.11 8.91 -12.76
N VAL A 126 2.36 8.20 -13.85
CA VAL A 126 1.40 7.31 -14.51
C VAL A 126 1.91 5.89 -14.39
N GLU A 127 1.18 5.05 -13.65
CA GLU A 127 1.50 3.63 -13.51
C GLU A 127 1.26 2.88 -14.83
N GLU A 128 2.15 1.95 -15.15
CA GLU A 128 2.11 1.17 -16.38
C GLU A 128 2.00 -0.34 -16.13
N ASP A 129 2.82 -0.87 -15.22
CA ASP A 129 2.89 -2.30 -14.94
C ASP A 129 3.51 -2.58 -13.55
N GLY A 130 3.39 -3.81 -13.06
CA GLY A 130 4.05 -4.31 -11.86
C GLY A 130 3.15 -5.14 -10.96
N LEU A 131 3.62 -5.41 -9.73
CA LEU A 131 2.81 -6.10 -8.71
C LEU A 131 1.92 -5.08 -7.96
N ASP A 132 1.03 -4.46 -8.72
CA ASP A 132 0.18 -3.33 -8.38
C ASP A 132 -1.10 -3.68 -7.58
N PHE A 133 -1.25 -4.93 -7.10
CA PHE A 133 -2.34 -5.32 -6.21
C PHE A 133 -2.00 -6.47 -5.25
N GLN A 134 -2.68 -6.50 -4.11
CA GLN A 134 -2.66 -7.60 -3.14
C GLN A 134 -4.04 -7.82 -2.50
N ALA A 135 -4.50 -9.06 -2.50
CA ALA A 135 -5.71 -9.46 -1.79
C ALA A 135 -5.43 -9.54 -0.28
N THR A 136 -5.98 -8.58 0.48
CA THR A 136 -5.71 -8.43 1.92
C THR A 136 -6.99 -8.62 2.72
N THR A 137 -6.89 -9.16 3.92
CA THR A 137 -8.02 -9.24 4.87
C THR A 137 -7.60 -8.73 6.22
N VAL A 138 -8.39 -7.82 6.77
CA VAL A 138 -8.24 -7.30 8.13
C VAL A 138 -9.42 -7.74 9.00
N GLN A 139 -9.19 -7.83 10.30
CA GLN A 139 -10.20 -8.16 11.29
C GLN A 139 -10.46 -6.95 12.18
N LEU A 140 -11.72 -6.55 12.28
CA LEU A 140 -12.15 -5.46 13.14
C LEU A 140 -12.38 -5.93 14.58
N PRO A 141 -12.38 -5.00 15.57
CA PRO A 141 -12.87 -5.29 16.90
C PRO A 141 -14.30 -5.86 16.83
N GLY A 142 -14.53 -7.04 17.41
CA GLY A 142 -15.80 -7.77 17.25
C GLY A 142 -15.71 -8.96 16.29
N GLY A 143 -14.58 -9.11 15.57
CA GLY A 143 -14.26 -10.33 14.83
C GLY A 143 -14.69 -10.32 13.37
N GLU A 144 -15.39 -9.28 12.92
CA GLU A 144 -15.74 -9.08 11.51
C GLU A 144 -14.48 -9.03 10.65
N ARG A 145 -14.50 -9.72 9.51
CA ARG A 145 -13.40 -9.76 8.56
C ARG A 145 -13.77 -8.94 7.35
N VAL A 146 -12.92 -7.99 7.00
CA VAL A 146 -13.09 -7.10 5.85
C VAL A 146 -12.00 -7.45 4.83
N PRO A 147 -12.32 -8.24 3.80
CA PRO A 147 -11.45 -8.43 2.66
C PRO A 147 -11.49 -7.19 1.76
N PHE A 148 -10.35 -6.85 1.17
CA PHE A 148 -10.23 -5.79 0.18
C PHE A 148 -9.03 -6.06 -0.73
N LEU A 149 -9.06 -5.47 -1.92
CA LEU A 149 -7.99 -5.58 -2.90
C LEU A 149 -7.10 -4.34 -2.79
N PHE A 150 -6.05 -4.36 -1.96
CA PHE A 150 -5.11 -3.24 -1.91
C PHE A 150 -4.47 -3.09 -3.29
N THR A 151 -4.59 -1.92 -3.92
CA THR A 151 -4.12 -1.76 -5.31
C THR A 151 -3.79 -0.30 -5.62
N ILE A 152 -3.00 -0.11 -6.67
CA ILE A 152 -2.78 1.18 -7.33
C ILE A 152 -2.96 1.06 -8.86
N LYS A 153 -3.81 0.15 -9.33
CA LYS A 153 -4.08 -0.10 -10.75
C LYS A 153 -4.45 1.17 -11.51
N ASN A 154 -3.77 1.43 -12.63
CA ASN A 154 -3.96 2.60 -13.46
C ASN A 154 -3.83 3.91 -12.66
N LEU A 155 -2.89 3.96 -11.72
CA LEU A 155 -2.65 5.15 -10.91
C LEU A 155 -2.21 6.31 -11.79
N VAL A 156 -2.85 7.46 -11.58
CA VAL A 156 -2.40 8.75 -12.08
C VAL A 156 -2.28 9.70 -10.90
N ALA A 157 -1.05 9.90 -10.43
CA ALA A 157 -0.75 10.79 -9.30
C ALA A 157 0.01 12.03 -9.76
N LYS A 158 -0.39 13.21 -9.27
CA LYS A 158 0.15 14.50 -9.68
C LYS A 158 0.77 15.23 -8.49
N SER A 159 1.87 15.92 -8.74
CA SER A 159 2.50 16.77 -7.74
C SER A 159 1.83 18.14 -7.62
N GLN A 160 2.34 18.96 -6.70
CA GLN A 160 2.14 20.40 -6.74
C GLN A 160 2.72 21.00 -8.05
N PRO A 161 2.21 22.16 -8.53
CA PRO A 161 2.79 22.87 -9.68
C PRO A 161 4.10 23.58 -9.33
N GLY A 162 4.91 23.91 -10.34
CA GLY A 162 6.17 24.65 -10.16
C GLY A 162 7.31 23.82 -9.59
N MET A 163 7.35 22.51 -9.89
CA MET A 163 8.39 21.61 -9.41
C MET A 163 9.58 21.59 -10.35
N ASP A 164 10.68 22.23 -9.95
CA ASP A 164 11.97 22.16 -10.66
C ASP A 164 12.86 21.00 -10.16
N SER A 165 12.50 20.39 -9.02
CA SER A 165 13.21 19.26 -8.43
C SER A 165 12.30 18.45 -7.51
N ILE A 166 12.53 17.15 -7.40
CA ILE A 166 11.90 16.31 -6.38
C ILE A 166 12.70 16.47 -5.07
N ASN A 167 12.02 16.88 -4.01
CA ASN A 167 12.60 17.07 -2.67
C ASN A 167 11.62 16.60 -1.59
N THR A 168 11.93 16.84 -0.31
CA THR A 168 11.09 16.41 0.83
C THR A 168 9.82 17.23 1.03
N SER A 169 9.50 18.14 0.11
CA SER A 169 8.25 18.90 0.06
C SER A 169 7.42 18.53 -1.18
N THR A 170 7.87 17.55 -1.96
CA THR A 170 7.12 17.01 -3.08
C THR A 170 6.12 15.97 -2.57
N ASP A 171 4.84 16.20 -2.83
CA ASP A 171 3.80 15.22 -2.56
C ASP A 171 3.12 14.86 -3.88
N PHE A 172 2.66 13.62 -4.02
CA PHE A 172 1.85 13.18 -5.15
C PHE A 172 0.47 12.80 -4.67
N GLU A 173 -0.57 13.34 -5.30
CA GLU A 173 -1.95 12.98 -5.04
C GLU A 173 -2.60 12.45 -6.31
N GLY A 174 -3.30 11.32 -6.21
CA GLY A 174 -3.82 10.63 -7.37
C GLY A 174 -5.01 9.75 -7.11
N GLU A 175 -5.64 9.36 -8.21
CA GLU A 175 -6.72 8.38 -8.23
C GLU A 175 -6.25 7.10 -8.94
N PHE A 176 -6.82 5.98 -8.55
CA PHE A 176 -6.57 4.67 -9.15
C PHE A 176 -7.86 3.84 -9.23
N ASN A 177 -7.83 2.78 -10.02
CA ASN A 177 -8.95 1.85 -10.17
C ASN A 177 -8.88 0.75 -9.12
N VAL A 178 -10.03 0.41 -8.54
CA VAL A 178 -10.20 -0.73 -7.65
C VAL A 178 -11.14 -1.72 -8.33
N PRO A 179 -10.60 -2.71 -9.07
CA PRO A 179 -11.45 -3.73 -9.66
C PRO A 179 -12.06 -4.60 -8.56
N SER A 180 -13.12 -5.33 -8.92
CA SER A 180 -13.72 -6.34 -8.04
C SER A 180 -12.65 -7.26 -7.44
N TYR A 181 -12.76 -7.49 -6.13
CA TYR A 181 -11.89 -8.41 -5.39
C TYR A 181 -11.91 -9.84 -5.97
N ARG A 182 -13.04 -10.24 -6.58
CA ARG A 182 -13.20 -11.50 -7.28
C ARG A 182 -13.28 -11.28 -8.80
N GLY A 183 -12.54 -12.08 -9.56
CA GLY A 183 -12.65 -12.12 -11.02
C GLY A 183 -13.99 -12.70 -11.48
N ALA A 184 -14.35 -12.46 -12.74
CA ALA A 184 -15.66 -12.82 -13.31
C ALA A 184 -15.96 -14.34 -13.32
N THR A 185 -14.92 -15.18 -13.26
CA THR A 185 -15.04 -16.65 -13.23
C THR A 185 -15.16 -17.23 -11.82
N PHE A 186 -15.10 -16.39 -10.78
CA PHE A 186 -15.30 -16.84 -9.40
C PHE A 186 -16.73 -17.36 -9.21
N LEU A 187 -16.83 -18.49 -8.51
CA LEU A 187 -18.10 -19.12 -8.15
C LEU A 187 -18.30 -19.01 -6.64
N ASP A 188 -19.47 -18.53 -6.24
CA ASP A 188 -19.88 -18.56 -4.84
C ASP A 188 -20.09 -20.00 -4.35
N PRO A 189 -20.28 -20.25 -3.04
CA PRO A 189 -20.45 -21.60 -2.51
C PRO A 189 -21.63 -22.40 -3.07
N LYS A 190 -22.57 -21.74 -3.78
CA LYS A 190 -23.70 -22.35 -4.46
C LYS A 190 -23.49 -22.47 -5.96
N GLY A 191 -22.28 -22.21 -6.44
CA GLY A 191 -21.92 -22.31 -7.85
C GLY A 191 -22.43 -21.17 -8.70
N ARG A 192 -22.82 -20.03 -8.11
CA ARG A 192 -23.28 -18.85 -8.85
C ARG A 192 -22.11 -17.91 -9.12
N GLY A 193 -22.03 -17.35 -10.32
CA GLY A 193 -20.94 -16.48 -10.73
C GLY A 193 -21.39 -15.47 -11.78
N VAL A 194 -20.44 -14.77 -12.38
CA VAL A 194 -20.73 -13.71 -13.37
C VAL A 194 -20.61 -14.28 -14.79
N ALA A 195 -19.41 -14.75 -15.16
CA ALA A 195 -19.12 -15.29 -16.49
C ALA A 195 -19.36 -16.81 -16.59
N SER A 196 -19.54 -17.48 -15.45
CA SER A 196 -19.79 -18.91 -15.35
C SER A 196 -20.61 -19.19 -14.09
N GLY A 197 -21.19 -20.38 -14.01
CA GLY A 197 -22.01 -20.82 -12.88
C GLY A 197 -23.51 -20.65 -13.10
N TYR A 198 -24.29 -20.95 -12.07
CA TYR A 198 -25.73 -20.79 -12.05
C TYR A 198 -26.12 -19.32 -11.92
N ASP A 199 -27.25 -18.95 -12.52
CA ASP A 199 -27.85 -17.61 -12.48
C ASP A 199 -28.91 -17.47 -11.36
N ASN A 200 -29.29 -18.57 -10.71
CA ASN A 200 -30.31 -18.60 -9.66
C ASN A 200 -29.94 -19.52 -8.48
N ALA A 201 -30.83 -19.55 -7.48
CA ALA A 201 -30.64 -20.38 -6.28
C ALA A 201 -31.12 -21.81 -6.51
N VAL A 202 -30.34 -22.62 -7.24
CA VAL A 202 -30.67 -24.04 -7.57
C VAL A 202 -30.94 -24.93 -6.35
N GLY A 203 -30.43 -24.56 -5.17
CA GLY A 203 -30.68 -25.26 -3.92
C GLY A 203 -32.09 -25.03 -3.33
N LEU A 204 -32.83 -24.04 -3.84
CA LEU A 204 -34.18 -23.68 -3.42
C LEU A 204 -35.10 -23.56 -4.64
N PRO A 205 -35.47 -24.66 -5.33
CA PRO A 205 -36.18 -24.61 -6.60
C PRO A 205 -37.51 -23.82 -6.55
N ALA A 206 -38.24 -23.89 -5.43
CA ALA A 206 -39.51 -23.18 -5.25
C ALA A 206 -39.36 -21.65 -5.08
N GLN A 207 -38.15 -21.17 -4.77
CA GLN A 207 -37.85 -19.77 -4.50
C GLN A 207 -36.67 -19.26 -5.35
N SER A 208 -36.29 -19.99 -6.41
CA SER A 208 -35.03 -19.78 -7.13
C SER A 208 -34.85 -18.34 -7.61
N ASP A 209 -35.96 -17.73 -8.05
CA ASP A 209 -36.02 -16.39 -8.67
C ASP A 209 -36.75 -15.38 -7.77
N SER A 210 -36.78 -15.63 -6.44
CA SER A 210 -37.38 -14.67 -5.52
C SER A 210 -36.64 -13.33 -5.58
N GLN A 211 -37.39 -12.24 -5.47
CA GLN A 211 -36.81 -10.88 -5.50
C GLN A 211 -35.81 -10.68 -4.34
N GLU A 212 -36.04 -11.34 -3.21
CA GLU A 212 -35.15 -11.32 -2.04
C GLU A 212 -33.76 -11.90 -2.34
N LEU A 213 -33.67 -12.91 -3.22
CA LEU A 213 -32.42 -13.53 -3.61
C LEU A 213 -31.74 -12.87 -4.81
N THR A 214 -32.40 -11.90 -5.47
CA THR A 214 -31.89 -11.26 -6.68
C THR A 214 -30.50 -10.64 -6.45
N ARG A 215 -30.29 -9.97 -5.29
CA ARG A 215 -28.99 -9.39 -4.94
C ARG A 215 -27.88 -10.43 -4.80
N ALA A 216 -28.22 -11.64 -4.34
CA ALA A 216 -27.26 -12.73 -4.17
C ALA A 216 -27.07 -13.57 -5.46
N ASN A 217 -28.09 -13.64 -6.32
CA ASN A 217 -28.08 -14.39 -7.57
C ASN A 217 -27.36 -13.62 -8.68
N VAL A 218 -27.71 -12.35 -8.88
CA VAL A 218 -27.17 -11.52 -9.95
C VAL A 218 -25.86 -10.89 -9.50
N LYS A 219 -24.76 -11.60 -9.75
CA LYS A 219 -23.40 -11.17 -9.43
C LYS A 219 -22.96 -10.00 -10.32
N ARG A 220 -22.23 -9.04 -9.74
CA ARG A 220 -21.74 -7.84 -10.43
C ARG A 220 -20.25 -7.65 -10.20
N VAL A 221 -19.56 -7.26 -11.26
CA VAL A 221 -18.12 -6.94 -11.24
C VAL A 221 -18.00 -5.44 -11.45
N ASP A 222 -18.12 -4.69 -10.36
CA ASP A 222 -17.98 -3.24 -10.42
C ASP A 222 -16.51 -2.86 -10.25
N THR A 223 -16.06 -1.87 -11.01
CA THR A 223 -14.76 -1.22 -10.80
C THR A 223 -15.02 0.11 -10.13
N LEU A 224 -14.45 0.28 -8.93
CA LEU A 224 -14.58 1.47 -8.13
C LEU A 224 -13.31 2.31 -8.22
N LYS A 225 -13.29 3.44 -7.53
CA LYS A 225 -12.15 4.36 -7.47
C LYS A 225 -11.56 4.41 -6.07
N GLY A 226 -10.25 4.57 -6.00
CA GLY A 226 -9.52 4.85 -4.77
C GLY A 226 -8.64 6.08 -4.96
N ASN A 227 -8.23 6.68 -3.85
CA ASN A 227 -7.38 7.86 -3.80
C ASN A 227 -6.11 7.56 -3.01
N ILE A 228 -4.98 8.12 -3.41
CA ILE A 228 -3.70 7.97 -2.69
C ILE A 228 -2.96 9.30 -2.62
N SER A 229 -2.32 9.54 -1.49
CA SER A 229 -1.35 10.60 -1.26
C SER A 229 0.00 9.97 -0.91
N LEU A 230 1.05 10.32 -1.66
CA LEU A 230 2.43 9.94 -1.43
C LEU A 230 3.21 11.16 -0.97
N GLN A 231 3.78 11.12 0.23
CA GLN A 231 4.50 12.23 0.82
C GLN A 231 5.99 11.91 0.88
N VAL A 232 6.80 12.59 0.05
CA VAL A 232 8.24 12.32 -0.04
C VAL A 232 8.93 12.87 1.22
N ALA A 233 9.63 11.99 1.95
CA ALA A 233 10.33 12.37 3.18
C ALA A 233 11.86 12.28 3.05
N LYS A 234 12.35 11.47 2.12
CA LYS A 234 13.78 11.19 1.91
C LYS A 234 14.08 11.14 0.42
N VAL A 235 15.22 11.71 0.03
CA VAL A 235 15.64 11.81 -1.37
C VAL A 235 17.17 11.64 -1.46
N ASP A 236 17.60 10.74 -2.33
CA ASP A 236 18.99 10.52 -2.73
C ASP A 236 19.18 10.90 -4.21
N ASN A 237 19.91 11.99 -4.44
CA ASN A 237 20.16 12.51 -5.78
C ASN A 237 21.22 11.72 -6.57
N VAL A 238 22.06 10.93 -5.89
CA VAL A 238 23.10 10.13 -6.55
C VAL A 238 22.49 8.91 -7.18
N THR A 239 21.57 8.25 -6.46
CA THR A 239 20.93 7.02 -6.91
C THR A 239 19.57 7.25 -7.58
N GLY A 240 18.98 8.45 -7.42
CA GLY A 240 17.64 8.78 -7.90
C GLY A 240 16.53 8.20 -7.02
N GLU A 241 16.84 7.81 -5.79
CA GLU A 241 15.89 7.15 -4.90
C GLU A 241 15.07 8.15 -4.09
N ILE A 242 13.78 7.85 -3.93
CA ILE A 242 12.86 8.61 -3.08
C ILE A 242 12.15 7.64 -2.14
N ALA A 243 11.90 8.08 -0.91
CA ALA A 243 11.14 7.32 0.05
C ALA A 243 10.30 8.23 0.93
N GLY A 244 9.22 7.70 1.48
CA GLY A 244 8.27 8.50 2.24
C GLY A 244 7.15 7.70 2.86
N THR A 245 6.06 8.40 3.17
CA THR A 245 4.83 7.81 3.70
C THR A 245 3.71 7.92 2.70
N PHE A 246 2.76 7.00 2.75
CA PHE A 246 1.54 7.10 1.95
C PHE A 246 0.29 6.93 2.81
N GLU A 247 -0.78 7.56 2.36
CA GLU A 247 -2.15 7.32 2.80
C GLU A 247 -3.00 7.01 1.56
N SER A 248 -3.70 5.88 1.58
CA SER A 248 -4.59 5.45 0.52
C SER A 248 -5.98 5.20 1.10
N GLU A 249 -7.01 5.63 0.40
CA GLU A 249 -8.42 5.35 0.72
C GLU A 249 -9.07 4.65 -0.47
N GLN A 250 -9.66 3.49 -0.20
CA GLN A 250 -10.29 2.68 -1.24
C GLN A 250 -11.43 1.83 -0.68
N PRO A 251 -12.38 1.40 -1.53
CA PRO A 251 -13.45 0.50 -1.14
C PRO A 251 -12.96 -0.93 -0.85
N SER A 252 -13.71 -1.64 0.00
CA SER A 252 -13.55 -3.05 0.30
C SER A 252 -14.19 -3.97 -0.75
N ASP A 253 -14.04 -5.29 -0.56
CA ASP A 253 -14.81 -6.29 -1.29
C ASP A 253 -16.33 -6.07 -1.11
N THR A 254 -17.08 -6.39 -2.17
CA THR A 254 -18.55 -6.31 -2.22
C THR A 254 -19.20 -7.68 -2.39
N ASP A 255 -18.43 -8.78 -2.35
CA ASP A 255 -18.90 -10.14 -2.65
C ASP A 255 -19.70 -10.19 -3.96
N LEU A 256 -19.11 -9.62 -5.01
CA LEU A 256 -19.74 -9.49 -6.34
C LEU A 256 -21.12 -8.79 -6.29
N GLY A 257 -21.24 -7.72 -5.51
CA GLY A 257 -22.46 -6.92 -5.34
C GLY A 257 -23.44 -7.40 -4.27
N ALA A 258 -23.16 -8.53 -3.60
CA ALA A 258 -24.00 -9.06 -2.53
C ALA A 258 -23.82 -8.32 -1.20
N GLY A 259 -22.59 -7.88 -0.91
CA GLY A 259 -22.22 -7.14 0.30
C GLY A 259 -22.30 -5.62 0.15
N GLU A 260 -22.22 -4.93 1.28
CA GLU A 260 -22.04 -3.47 1.33
C GLU A 260 -20.56 -3.11 1.21
N VAL A 261 -20.26 -2.04 0.49
CA VAL A 261 -18.90 -1.50 0.37
C VAL A 261 -18.53 -0.81 1.68
N LYS A 262 -17.36 -1.13 2.24
CA LYS A 262 -16.75 -0.35 3.33
C LYS A 262 -15.58 0.47 2.82
N GLU A 263 -15.40 1.67 3.35
CA GLU A 263 -14.20 2.47 3.07
C GLU A 263 -13.03 1.97 3.92
N VAL A 264 -11.91 1.66 3.26
CA VAL A 264 -10.67 1.20 3.88
C VAL A 264 -9.60 2.26 3.69
N LYS A 265 -8.99 2.68 4.80
CA LYS A 265 -7.83 3.57 4.82
C LYS A 265 -6.58 2.75 5.12
N ILE A 266 -5.60 2.83 4.24
CA ILE A 266 -4.30 2.16 4.35
C ILE A 266 -3.23 3.23 4.53
N ARG A 267 -2.39 3.08 5.54
CA ARG A 267 -1.21 3.92 5.74
C ARG A 267 0.04 3.06 5.75
N GLY A 268 1.12 3.62 5.24
CA GLY A 268 2.38 2.90 5.15
C GLY A 268 3.54 3.76 4.72
N ILE A 269 4.61 3.07 4.32
CA ILE A 269 5.79 3.68 3.74
C ILE A 269 5.89 3.31 2.27
N PHE A 270 6.52 4.17 1.49
CA PHE A 270 6.83 3.87 0.10
C PHE A 270 8.29 4.14 -0.22
N TYR A 271 8.76 3.46 -1.26
CA TYR A 271 10.04 3.67 -1.89
C TYR A 271 9.84 3.68 -3.40
N ALA A 272 10.61 4.47 -4.12
CA ALA A 272 10.65 4.46 -5.57
C ALA A 272 12.01 4.96 -6.06
N ARG A 273 12.33 4.65 -7.31
CA ARG A 273 13.53 5.16 -7.97
C ARG A 273 13.16 5.89 -9.26
N VAL A 274 13.60 7.13 -9.36
CA VAL A 274 13.43 7.99 -10.53
C VAL A 274 14.71 7.97 -11.35
N ALA A 275 14.59 7.68 -12.63
CA ALA A 275 15.70 7.75 -13.57
C ALA A 275 15.25 8.43 -14.87
N PRO A 276 16.14 9.15 -15.58
CA PRO A 276 15.86 9.59 -16.95
C PRO A 276 15.53 8.37 -17.82
N ASP A 277 14.54 8.50 -18.69
CA ASP A 277 14.22 7.48 -19.67
C ASP A 277 15.31 7.49 -20.74
N GLN A 278 16.28 6.59 -20.63
CA GLN A 278 17.28 6.40 -21.67
C GLN A 278 16.64 5.66 -22.84
N ALA A 279 16.20 6.44 -23.84
CA ALA A 279 15.80 5.92 -25.14
C ALA A 279 16.99 5.30 -25.89
#